data_AF-A0A2V2LCZ8-F1
#
_entry.id   AF-A0A2V2LCZ8-F1
#
_cell.length_a   1.000
_cell.length_b   1.000
_cell.length_c   1.000
_cell.angle_alpha   90.00
_cell.angle_beta   90.00
_cell.angle_gamma   90.00
#
_symmetry.space_group_name_H-M   'P 1'
#
loop_
_entity.id
_entity.type
_entity.pdbx_description
1 polymer ?
#
loop_
_entity_poly.entity_id
_entity_poly.type
_entity_poly.pdbx_seq_one_letter_code
_entity_poly.pdbx_strand_id
1 'polypeptide(L)'
;MAIIQTSNKLSLRQEEYCICSEPYVFFRLISDRDGVRLMTATASEDTGEYRVFGNQASLISATSRAFEDRNLNYATKKDQMGRAYIETSVYPDKDDLLHLAATVLDQIGFEDISVLALREMKAIYDEFSVGDSGEYTYLSGGMWITSDGRLIEK
;
A
#
# COMPACT_ATOMS: atom_id res chain seq x y z
N MET A 1 5.57 11.89 -3.28
CA MET A 1 5.22 10.77 -4.17
C MET A 1 5.54 9.49 -3.42
N ALA A 2 4.60 8.54 -3.31
CA ALA A 2 4.92 7.20 -2.82
C ALA A 2 5.83 6.49 -3.83
N ILE A 3 6.97 5.96 -3.37
CA ILE A 3 7.96 5.31 -4.24
C ILE A 3 8.42 3.98 -3.65
N ILE A 4 8.80 3.05 -4.52
CA ILE A 4 9.43 1.78 -4.14
C ILE A 4 10.95 1.94 -4.32
N GLN A 5 11.72 1.73 -3.25
CA GLN A 5 13.19 1.83 -3.24
C GLN A 5 13.83 0.59 -2.63
N THR A 6 15.02 0.18 -3.07
CA THR A 6 15.79 -0.91 -2.45
C THR A 6 16.28 -0.55 -1.03
N SER A 7 16.23 -1.52 -0.11
CA SER A 7 16.74 -1.44 1.27
C SER A 7 17.92 -2.38 1.48
N ASN A 8 18.88 -1.95 2.30
CA ASN A 8 20.12 -2.69 2.61
C ASN A 8 20.06 -3.45 3.96
N LYS A 9 18.89 -3.58 4.58
CA LYS A 9 18.78 -4.08 5.96
C LYS A 9 18.81 -5.58 6.13
N LEU A 10 18.64 -6.35 5.05
CA LEU A 10 18.62 -7.81 5.10
C LEU A 10 19.86 -8.44 4.45
N SER A 11 20.10 -9.70 4.82
CA SER A 11 21.23 -10.49 4.33
C SER A 11 21.23 -10.68 2.80
N LEU A 12 22.38 -11.05 2.22
CA LEU A 12 22.64 -11.34 0.79
C LEU A 12 21.67 -12.30 0.07
N ARG A 13 20.69 -12.90 0.77
CA ARG A 13 19.72 -13.85 0.23
C ARG A 13 18.29 -13.31 0.11
N GLN A 14 18.04 -12.07 0.52
CA GLN A 14 16.72 -11.45 0.50
C GLN A 14 16.84 -10.06 -0.13
N GLU A 15 15.98 -9.77 -1.10
CA GLU A 15 15.84 -8.41 -1.61
C GLU A 15 14.75 -7.71 -0.80
N GLU A 16 15.05 -6.53 -0.30
CA GLU A 16 14.08 -5.70 0.39
C GLU A 16 13.83 -4.44 -0.39
N TYR A 17 12.56 -4.08 -0.50
CA TYR A 17 12.14 -2.79 -1.02
C TYR A 17 11.26 -2.08 0.02
N CYS A 18 11.28 -0.75 0.04
CA CYS A 18 10.49 0.08 0.93
C CYS A 18 9.50 0.90 0.12
N ILE A 19 8.25 0.97 0.57
CA ILE A 19 7.28 1.97 0.10
C ILE A 19 7.32 3.14 1.07
N CYS A 20 7.79 4.28 0.57
CA CYS A 20 8.01 5.49 1.36
C CYS A 20 7.43 6.73 0.69
N SER A 21 7.12 7.73 1.52
CA SER A 21 6.95 9.12 1.12
C SER A 21 7.57 9.99 2.20
N GLU A 22 8.50 10.85 1.81
CA GLU A 22 9.35 11.59 2.75
C GLU A 22 8.52 12.29 3.84
N PRO A 23 8.95 12.22 5.11
CA PRO A 23 10.14 11.53 5.63
C PRO A 23 9.86 10.08 6.08
N TYR A 24 8.75 9.45 5.67
CA TYR A 24 8.25 8.21 6.26
C TYR A 24 8.41 6.98 5.39
N VAL A 25 8.71 5.87 6.05
CA VAL A 25 8.56 4.51 5.52
C VAL A 25 7.28 3.90 6.08
N PHE A 26 6.46 3.34 5.18
CA PHE A 26 5.15 2.76 5.52
C PHE A 26 5.16 1.24 5.37
N PHE A 27 5.72 0.75 4.26
CA PHE A 27 5.76 -0.68 3.98
C PHE A 27 7.14 -1.16 3.60
N ARG A 28 7.36 -2.44 3.82
CA ARG A 28 8.49 -3.22 3.30
C ARG A 28 7.96 -4.33 2.43
N LEU A 29 8.63 -4.57 1.31
CA LEU A 29 8.51 -5.76 0.50
C LEU A 29 9.75 -6.61 0.71
N ILE A 30 9.56 -7.85 1.13
CA ILE A 30 10.63 -8.83 1.23
C ILE A 30 10.40 -9.85 0.13
N SER A 31 11.36 -9.97 -0.77
CA SER A 31 11.41 -11.01 -1.79
C SER A 31 12.39 -12.09 -1.37
N ASP A 32 11.91 -13.32 -1.26
CA ASP A 32 12.72 -14.51 -0.97
C ASP A 32 12.26 -15.73 -1.79
N ARG A 33 12.74 -16.93 -1.44
CA ARG A 33 12.42 -18.16 -2.17
C ARG A 33 10.95 -18.58 -2.07
N ASP A 34 10.24 -18.09 -1.06
CA ASP A 34 8.84 -18.43 -0.79
C ASP A 34 7.87 -17.41 -1.42
N GLY A 35 8.41 -16.40 -2.13
CA GLY A 35 7.67 -15.38 -2.85
C GLY A 35 7.92 -13.97 -2.32
N VAL A 36 6.96 -13.07 -2.59
CA VAL A 36 7.04 -11.67 -2.17
C VAL A 36 6.03 -11.40 -1.07
N ARG A 37 6.49 -10.74 -0.01
CA ARG A 37 5.69 -10.44 1.17
C ARG A 37 5.71 -8.95 1.44
N LEU A 38 4.53 -8.35 1.56
CA LEU A 38 4.34 -6.97 1.96
C LEU A 38 4.08 -6.91 3.47
N MET A 39 4.73 -5.99 4.17
CA MET A 39 4.50 -5.77 5.60
C MET A 39 4.58 -4.30 6.01
N THR A 40 3.83 -3.91 7.04
CA THR A 40 3.95 -2.57 7.63
C THR A 40 5.30 -2.40 8.30
N ALA A 41 5.98 -1.30 8.03
CA ALA A 41 7.32 -1.07 8.55
C ALA A 41 7.30 -0.71 10.04
N THR A 42 8.10 -1.42 10.85
CA THR A 42 8.23 -1.15 12.29
C THR A 42 9.51 -0.41 12.67
N ALA A 43 10.46 -0.26 11.74
CA ALA A 43 11.77 0.34 11.99
C ALA A 43 12.16 1.34 10.88
N SER A 44 12.79 2.44 11.30
CA SER A 44 13.38 3.48 10.44
C SER A 44 14.61 2.98 9.70
N GLU A 45 14.85 3.44 8.47
CA GLU A 45 16.00 3.05 7.64
C GLU A 45 17.34 3.40 8.27
N ASP A 46 18.34 2.54 8.08
CA ASP A 46 19.67 2.70 8.69
C ASP A 46 20.42 3.89 8.08
N THR A 47 20.01 4.33 6.89
CA THR A 47 20.52 5.52 6.20
C THR A 47 20.05 6.82 6.84
N GLY A 48 19.04 6.78 7.73
CA GLY A 48 18.48 7.94 8.42
C GLY A 48 17.57 8.82 7.57
N GLU A 49 17.46 8.57 6.26
CA GLU A 49 16.61 9.34 5.34
C GLU A 49 15.11 9.15 5.62
N TYR A 50 14.71 7.92 5.97
CA TYR A 50 13.33 7.58 6.25
C TYR A 50 13.15 7.08 7.67
N ARG A 51 12.16 7.65 8.36
CA ARG A 51 11.73 7.20 9.69
C ARG A 51 10.46 6.38 9.60
N VAL A 52 10.28 5.48 10.57
CA VAL A 52 9.02 4.76 10.73
C VAL A 52 7.86 5.74 10.91
N PHE A 53 6.71 5.45 10.29
CA PHE A 53 5.51 6.28 10.49
C PHE A 53 5.10 6.28 11.96
N GLY A 54 4.85 7.48 12.53
CA GLY A 54 4.68 7.65 13.97
C GLY A 54 3.41 6.99 14.54
N ASN A 55 2.33 6.96 13.77
CA ASN A 55 1.07 6.36 14.20
C ASN A 55 0.89 4.96 13.58
N GLN A 56 1.63 3.99 14.13
CA GLN A 56 1.61 2.59 13.67
C GLN A 56 0.24 1.93 13.81
N ALA A 57 -0.54 2.27 14.84
CA ALA A 57 -1.86 1.70 15.03
C ALA A 57 -2.81 2.06 13.88
N SER A 58 -2.80 3.33 13.45
CA SER A 58 -3.59 3.77 12.30
C SER A 58 -3.11 3.14 10.99
N LEU A 59 -1.80 3.03 10.78
CA LEU A 59 -1.24 2.36 9.59
C LEU A 59 -1.68 0.89 9.52
N ILE A 60 -1.56 0.15 10.62
CA ILE A 60 -2.01 -1.25 10.70
C ILE A 60 -3.51 -1.35 10.44
N SER A 61 -4.32 -0.54 11.12
CA SER A 61 -5.78 -0.59 10.98
C SER A 61 -6.24 -0.29 9.54
N ALA A 62 -5.66 0.72 8.89
CA ALA A 62 -5.98 1.09 7.51
C ALA A 62 -5.48 0.03 6.52
N THR A 63 -4.30 -0.56 6.77
CA THR A 63 -3.78 -1.63 5.91
C THR A 63 -4.64 -2.89 6.01
N SER A 64 -5.05 -3.29 7.21
CA SER A 64 -5.96 -4.41 7.43
C SER A 64 -7.27 -4.22 6.66
N ARG A 65 -7.86 -3.02 6.73
CA ARG A 65 -9.07 -2.68 5.96
C ARG A 65 -8.84 -2.76 4.45
N ALA A 66 -7.75 -2.18 3.95
CA ALA A 66 -7.43 -2.24 2.52
C ALA A 66 -7.18 -3.68 2.03
N PHE A 67 -6.66 -4.57 2.88
CA PHE A 67 -6.55 -6.00 2.57
C PHE A 67 -7.90 -6.70 2.55
N GLU A 68 -8.78 -6.42 3.51
CA GLU A 68 -10.14 -6.96 3.55
C GLU A 68 -10.95 -6.53 2.33
N ASP A 69 -10.88 -5.26 1.95
CA ASP A 69 -11.55 -4.71 0.76
C ASP A 69 -11.09 -5.42 -0.53
N ARG A 70 -9.86 -5.95 -0.54
CA ARG A 70 -9.27 -6.72 -1.66
C ARG A 70 -9.36 -8.23 -1.50
N ASN A 71 -10.01 -8.74 -0.45
CA ASN A 71 -10.05 -10.15 -0.09
C ASN A 71 -8.66 -10.81 0.03
N LEU A 72 -7.67 -10.05 0.52
CA LEU A 72 -6.32 -10.54 0.77
C LEU A 72 -6.21 -11.12 2.17
N ASN A 73 -5.60 -12.30 2.28
CA ASN A 73 -5.31 -12.92 3.57
C ASN A 73 -4.06 -12.30 4.18
N TYR A 74 -4.16 -11.79 5.40
CA TYR A 74 -3.03 -11.21 6.13
C TYR A 74 -2.88 -11.83 7.52
N ALA A 75 -1.67 -11.72 8.08
CA ALA A 75 -1.36 -12.13 9.44
C ALA A 75 -0.89 -10.91 10.25
N THR A 76 -1.37 -10.80 11.49
CA THR A 76 -0.82 -9.86 12.47
C THR A 76 0.30 -10.55 13.25
N LYS A 77 1.48 -9.93 13.30
CA LYS A 77 2.69 -10.46 13.94
C LYS A 77 3.32 -9.40 14.84
N LYS A 78 4.37 -9.79 15.57
CA LYS A 78 5.19 -8.89 16.38
C LYS A 78 6.66 -9.04 16.01
N ASP A 79 7.38 -7.93 15.93
CA ASP A 79 8.81 -7.95 15.71
C ASP A 79 9.60 -8.31 16.98
N GLN A 80 10.93 -8.35 16.89
CA GLN A 80 11.82 -8.68 18.01
C GLN A 80 11.70 -7.71 19.21
N MET A 81 11.19 -6.50 18.98
CA MET A 81 10.96 -5.50 20.03
C MET A 81 9.50 -5.50 20.53
N GLY A 82 8.68 -6.46 20.08
CA GLY A 82 7.29 -6.61 20.46
C GLY A 82 6.32 -5.66 19.75
N ARG A 83 6.78 -4.92 18.73
CA ARG A 83 5.93 -3.99 17.96
C ARG A 83 5.07 -4.78 16.98
N ALA A 84 3.78 -4.48 16.94
CA ALA A 84 2.86 -5.13 16.02
C ALA A 84 3.13 -4.70 14.58
N TYR A 85 2.92 -5.62 13.64
CA TYR A 85 2.91 -5.35 12.21
C TYR A 85 1.97 -6.34 11.51
N ILE A 86 1.50 -6.00 10.32
CA ILE A 86 0.78 -6.94 9.48
C ILE A 86 1.59 -7.33 8.26
N GLU A 87 1.40 -8.56 7.80
CA GLU A 87 2.11 -9.16 6.68
C GLU A 87 1.12 -9.91 5.79
N THR A 88 1.28 -9.78 4.47
CA THR A 88 0.54 -10.55 3.47
C THR A 88 1.48 -10.98 2.35
N SER A 89 1.20 -12.12 1.73
CA SER A 89 1.81 -12.48 0.46
C SER A 89 1.21 -11.63 -0.64
N VAL A 90 2.04 -11.15 -1.58
CA VAL A 90 1.62 -10.32 -2.70
C VAL A 90 2.29 -10.77 -4.00
N TYR A 91 1.67 -10.44 -5.13
CA TYR A 91 2.36 -10.45 -6.41
C TYR A 91 3.10 -9.11 -6.58
N PRO A 92 4.38 -9.09 -7.04
CA PRO A 92 5.16 -7.87 -7.14
C PRO A 92 4.79 -7.02 -8.37
N ASP A 93 3.53 -6.62 -8.48
CA ASP A 93 3.08 -5.62 -9.46
C ASP A 93 3.26 -4.22 -8.88
N LYS A 94 4.17 -3.43 -9.47
CA LYS A 94 4.56 -2.12 -8.93
C LYS A 94 3.36 -1.18 -8.80
N ASP A 95 2.51 -1.14 -9.83
CA ASP A 95 1.38 -0.21 -9.87
C ASP A 95 0.30 -0.61 -8.86
N ASP A 96 0.01 -1.91 -8.72
CA ASP A 96 -0.89 -2.42 -7.68
C ASP A 96 -0.42 -2.08 -6.26
N LEU A 97 0.88 -2.23 -6.00
CA LEU A 97 1.48 -1.96 -4.69
C LEU A 97 1.50 -0.46 -4.36
N LEU A 98 1.79 0.39 -5.34
CA LEU A 98 1.70 1.84 -5.18
C LEU A 98 0.26 2.30 -4.96
N HIS A 99 -0.70 1.70 -5.68
CA HIS A 99 -2.12 1.99 -5.53
C HIS A 99 -2.65 1.54 -4.16
N LEU A 100 -2.27 0.35 -3.70
CA LEU A 100 -2.53 -0.13 -2.35
C LEU A 100 -1.99 0.85 -1.30
N ALA A 101 -0.72 1.23 -1.42
CA ALA A 101 -0.09 2.14 -0.49
C ALA A 101 -0.81 3.50 -0.48
N ALA A 102 -1.10 4.07 -1.66
CA ALA A 102 -1.86 5.31 -1.77
C ALA A 102 -3.25 5.20 -1.13
N THR A 103 -3.94 4.05 -1.28
CA THR A 103 -5.25 3.79 -0.65
C THR A 103 -5.13 3.81 0.87
N VAL A 104 -4.13 3.12 1.43
CA VAL A 104 -3.89 3.13 2.88
C VAL A 104 -3.54 4.52 3.38
N LEU A 105 -2.69 5.25 2.64
CA LEU A 105 -2.27 6.60 2.96
C LEU A 105 -3.45 7.59 2.93
N ASP A 106 -4.39 7.44 2.00
CA ASP A 106 -5.63 8.22 1.96
C ASP A 106 -6.47 7.99 3.22
N GLN A 107 -6.66 6.72 3.60
CA GLN A 107 -7.46 6.35 4.79
C GLN A 107 -6.90 6.92 6.10
N ILE A 108 -5.58 7.12 6.20
CA ILE A 108 -4.94 7.74 7.37
C ILE A 108 -4.77 9.27 7.23
N GLY A 109 -5.27 9.86 6.13
CA GLY A 109 -5.21 11.30 5.88
C GLY A 109 -3.83 11.84 5.53
N PHE A 110 -2.97 11.03 4.91
CA PHE A 110 -1.65 11.47 4.50
C PHE A 110 -1.71 12.23 3.16
N GLU A 111 -1.25 13.47 3.13
CA GLU A 111 -1.35 14.35 1.97
C GLU A 111 -0.09 14.25 1.08
N ASP A 112 -0.11 13.28 0.16
CA ASP A 112 0.89 13.10 -0.90
C ASP A 112 0.24 13.30 -2.29
N ILE A 113 1.00 13.77 -3.28
CA ILE A 113 0.50 13.97 -4.66
C ILE A 113 -0.18 12.71 -5.21
N SER A 114 0.41 11.53 -5.01
CA SER A 114 -0.18 10.27 -5.49
C SER A 114 -1.48 9.92 -4.75
N VAL A 115 -1.58 10.33 -3.48
CA VAL A 115 -2.78 10.12 -2.65
C VAL A 115 -3.89 11.08 -3.04
N LEU A 116 -3.54 12.33 -3.33
CA LEU A 116 -4.50 13.32 -3.84
C LEU A 116 -5.08 12.91 -5.19
N ALA A 117 -4.23 12.47 -6.12
CA ALA A 117 -4.68 11.95 -7.42
C ALA A 117 -5.61 10.74 -7.27
N LEU A 118 -5.28 9.82 -6.35
CA LEU A 118 -6.14 8.69 -6.02
C LEU A 118 -7.51 9.13 -5.48
N ARG A 119 -7.52 10.09 -4.56
CA ARG A 119 -8.75 10.64 -3.97
C ARG A 119 -9.62 11.30 -5.03
N GLU A 120 -9.04 12.04 -5.96
CA GLU A 120 -9.75 12.63 -7.10
C GLU A 120 -10.37 11.55 -7.99
N MET A 121 -9.61 10.50 -8.32
CA MET A 121 -10.13 9.38 -9.10
C MET A 121 -11.27 8.66 -8.38
N LYS A 122 -11.15 8.45 -7.07
CA LYS A 122 -12.23 7.87 -6.26
C LYS A 122 -13.47 8.76 -6.24
N ALA A 123 -13.30 10.08 -6.16
CA ALA A 123 -14.44 11.01 -6.25
C ALA A 123 -15.16 10.92 -7.61
N ILE A 124 -14.42 10.72 -8.71
CA ILE A 124 -15.01 10.44 -10.03
C ILE A 124 -15.77 9.10 -9.99
N TYR A 125 -15.20 8.04 -9.40
CA TYR A 125 -15.93 6.78 -9.23
C TYR A 125 -17.25 6.99 -8.48
N ASP A 126 -17.21 7.71 -7.35
CA ASP A 126 -18.39 7.96 -6.51
C ASP A 126 -19.45 8.79 -7.24
N GLU A 127 -19.06 9.72 -8.11
CA GLU A 127 -19.98 10.55 -8.91
C GLU A 127 -20.65 9.76 -10.05
N PHE A 128 -19.91 8.86 -10.71
CA PHE A 128 -20.35 8.21 -11.95
C PHE A 128 -20.76 6.73 -11.77
N SER A 129 -20.53 6.12 -10.60
CA SER A 129 -20.94 4.75 -10.32
C SER A 129 -22.46 4.63 -10.34
N VAL A 130 -22.96 3.70 -11.16
CA VAL A 130 -24.40 3.45 -11.28
C VAL A 130 -24.79 2.36 -10.30
N GLY A 131 -24.93 2.73 -9.03
CA GLY A 131 -25.47 1.88 -7.95
C GLY A 131 -24.44 1.37 -6.94
N ASP A 132 -24.92 0.90 -5.78
CA ASP A 132 -24.11 0.46 -4.62
C ASP A 132 -23.48 -0.94 -4.79
N SER A 133 -23.41 -1.47 -6.01
CA SER A 133 -22.92 -2.84 -6.27
C SER A 133 -21.39 -2.96 -6.22
N GLY A 134 -20.66 -1.84 -6.17
CA GLY A 134 -19.20 -1.83 -6.24
C GLY A 134 -18.65 -2.22 -7.63
N GLU A 135 -19.51 -2.22 -8.66
CA GLU A 135 -19.10 -2.49 -10.04
C GLU A 135 -18.20 -1.39 -10.58
N TYR A 136 -17.32 -1.75 -11.52
CA TYR A 136 -16.40 -0.79 -12.11
C TYR A 136 -17.14 0.19 -13.01
N THR A 137 -16.78 1.46 -12.95
CA THR A 137 -17.38 2.50 -13.76
C THR A 137 -16.64 2.61 -15.09
N TYR A 138 -17.37 2.51 -16.20
CA TYR A 138 -16.81 2.68 -17.54
C TYR A 138 -16.55 4.17 -17.84
N LEU A 139 -15.37 4.49 -18.36
CA LEU A 139 -15.03 5.85 -18.78
C LEU A 139 -15.18 5.98 -20.30
N SER A 140 -14.18 5.51 -21.05
CA SER A 140 -14.18 5.46 -22.51
C SER A 140 -12.99 4.63 -23.00
N GLY A 141 -13.04 4.13 -24.25
CA GLY A 141 -11.88 3.51 -24.89
C GLY A 141 -11.40 2.19 -24.26
N GLY A 142 -12.28 1.47 -23.57
CA GLY A 142 -11.92 0.24 -22.85
C GLY A 142 -11.37 0.50 -21.44
N MET A 143 -11.33 1.76 -21.00
CA MET A 143 -10.89 2.13 -19.65
C MET A 143 -12.05 2.10 -18.65
N TRP A 144 -11.75 1.55 -17.47
CA TRP A 144 -12.66 1.43 -16.35
C TRP A 144 -11.98 1.93 -15.08
N ILE A 145 -12.79 2.42 -14.14
CA ILE A 145 -12.35 2.81 -12.81
C ILE A 145 -12.96 1.90 -11.74
N THR A 146 -12.12 1.38 -10.84
CA THR A 146 -12.53 0.54 -9.71
C THR A 146 -13.03 1.40 -8.55
N SER A 147 -13.71 0.78 -7.59
CA SER A 147 -14.24 1.45 -6.38
C SER A 147 -13.17 2.03 -5.46
N ASP A 148 -11.94 1.53 -5.55
CA ASP A 148 -10.77 2.08 -4.87
C ASP A 148 -10.02 3.13 -5.73
N GLY A 149 -10.57 3.54 -6.88
CA GLY A 149 -10.02 4.61 -7.72
C GLY A 149 -8.93 4.19 -8.72
N ARG A 150 -8.70 2.88 -8.90
CA ARG A 150 -7.72 2.36 -9.88
C ARG A 150 -8.27 2.44 -11.30
N LEU A 151 -7.44 2.86 -12.24
CA LEU A 151 -7.73 2.72 -13.67
C LEU A 151 -7.26 1.35 -14.17
N ILE A 152 -8.15 0.65 -14.88
CA ILE A 152 -7.85 -0.62 -15.55
C ILE A 152 -8.35 -0.59 -16.99
N GLU A 153 -7.68 -1.34 -17.87
CA GLU A 153 -8.12 -1.58 -19.24
C GLU A 153 -8.76 -2.98 -19.33
N LYS A 154 -9.90 -3.09 -20.02
CA LYS A 154 -10.60 -4.37 -20.29
C LYS A 154 -10.91 -4.55 -21.76
#